data_AF-A0A6C0JBS4-F1
#
_entry.id   AF-A0A6C0JBS4-F1
#
_cell.length_a   1.000
_cell.length_b   1.000
_cell.length_c   1.000
_cell.angle_alpha   90.00
_cell.angle_beta   90.00
_cell.angle_gamma   90.00
#
_symmetry.space_group_name_H-M   'P 1'
#
loop_
_entity.id
_entity.type
_entity.pdbx_description
1 polymer ?
#
loop_
_entity_poly.entity_id
_entity_poly.type
_entity_poly.pdbx_seq_one_letter_code
_entity_poly.pdbx_strand_id
1 'polypeptide(L)'
;MGVPSYFAYLIRNHKEMLLKLTGFKKQINNLYFDSNSIIYDALRILSKDYDNYKNDDDFEKALIDMVCVNLENYINDVKPNKKVLIAFDGVAPVAKLEQQRTRRHKSMLEKKIMNHISGEKKEWNKTAITPGTNFMDKLNKSVGYYFKGKEKQYGLEKFIFTGSDEPGEGEHKLFGYIRDYECHKHEVTVVYGLDADLIMLCLNHLRISKNIYLYRETPEFVKSIDTSINPNESYLLDIPFLAQRIILEMNGNKKPSTTQETNKLYDYIFLCFFLGNDFLPHFPSVNIRTNGIDIMLNAYKEVIGNQNLTNGTIIYWKNVRKLVKFLAENEYDNLMDEYEIRQKWERRSFKSGTKEEKINKYLNIPIKNREIEKYINPYESFWQKRYYEALFNTDETHEFKKEISVNYMEGLEWVMNYYTRGCVDWRWHYKYNYPPLFNDLLKFIPSFDTVMIAPNNHTNVSPCVQLSYVLPIESLPLIPNNIGEKLLKERGEYYTKQYDIKWAFCKYMWESHLELPHIDLEDLEEFVINI
;
A
#
# COMPACT_ATOMS: atom_id res chain seq x y z
N MET A 1 2.35 3.32 0.89
CA MET A 1 2.28 4.20 2.09
C MET A 1 3.49 4.04 3.03
N GLY A 2 3.81 5.05 3.85
CA GLY A 2 4.75 4.89 4.97
C GLY A 2 4.13 4.07 6.10
N VAL A 3 3.86 2.78 5.89
CA VAL A 3 3.15 1.89 6.84
C VAL A 3 3.68 2.03 8.28
N PRO A 4 5.01 2.05 8.52
CA PRO A 4 5.54 2.27 9.85
C PRO A 4 5.25 3.67 10.41
N SER A 5 5.21 4.71 9.56
CA SER A 5 4.96 6.09 9.98
C SER A 5 3.53 6.30 10.45
N TYR A 6 2.56 5.81 9.67
CA TYR A 6 1.16 5.98 10.02
C TYR A 6 0.83 5.18 11.28
N PHE A 7 1.25 3.92 11.34
CA PHE A 7 1.07 3.12 12.54
C PHE A 7 1.79 3.75 13.75
N ALA A 8 3.02 4.25 13.59
CA ALA A 8 3.72 4.98 14.65
C ALA A 8 2.97 6.23 15.11
N TYR A 9 2.36 6.99 14.19
CA TYR A 9 1.51 8.13 14.52
C TYR A 9 0.31 7.69 15.37
N LEU A 10 -0.38 6.61 14.96
CA LEU A 10 -1.52 6.10 15.72
C LEU A 10 -1.12 5.60 17.10
N ILE A 11 0.01 4.90 17.25
CA ILE A 11 0.49 4.46 18.57
C ILE A 11 0.78 5.67 19.47
N ARG A 12 1.41 6.74 18.95
CA ARG A 12 1.72 7.94 19.74
C ARG A 12 0.47 8.68 20.22
N ASN A 13 -0.58 8.71 19.40
CA ASN A 13 -1.76 9.54 19.66
C ASN A 13 -2.97 8.76 20.21
N HIS A 14 -3.03 7.44 19.98
CA HIS A 14 -4.20 6.59 20.29
C HIS A 14 -3.80 5.20 20.81
N LYS A 15 -2.76 5.10 21.65
CA LYS A 15 -2.26 3.81 22.16
C LYS A 15 -3.33 2.92 22.80
N GLU A 16 -4.37 3.52 23.37
CA GLU A 16 -5.47 2.82 24.04
C GLU A 16 -6.29 1.95 23.08
N MET A 17 -6.12 2.12 21.76
CA MET A 17 -6.68 1.21 20.76
C MET A 17 -6.05 -0.18 20.78
N LEU A 18 -4.85 -0.35 21.35
CA LEU A 18 -4.17 -1.64 21.40
C LEU A 18 -4.75 -2.52 22.51
N LEU A 19 -5.32 -3.65 22.11
CA LEU A 19 -5.86 -4.67 23.00
C LEU A 19 -4.98 -5.92 22.93
N LYS A 20 -4.57 -6.45 24.09
CA LYS A 20 -3.91 -7.77 24.14
C LYS A 20 -4.91 -8.84 23.71
N LEU A 21 -4.52 -9.74 22.80
CA LEU A 21 -5.38 -10.83 22.33
C LEU A 21 -5.87 -11.71 23.49
N THR A 22 -4.98 -12.04 24.43
CA THR A 22 -5.29 -12.85 25.62
C THR A 22 -6.29 -12.18 26.57
N GLY A 23 -6.40 -10.86 26.54
CA GLY A 23 -7.34 -10.08 27.35
C GLY A 23 -8.66 -9.74 26.63
N PHE A 24 -8.81 -10.16 25.38
CA PHE A 24 -9.98 -9.84 24.58
C PHE A 24 -11.20 -10.65 25.02
N LYS A 25 -12.24 -9.96 25.50
CA LYS A 25 -13.38 -10.59 26.20
C LYS A 25 -14.53 -11.03 25.29
N LYS A 26 -14.60 -10.52 24.06
CA LYS A 26 -15.69 -10.85 23.15
C LYS A 26 -15.38 -12.15 22.42
N GLN A 27 -16.39 -13.00 22.19
CA GLN A 27 -16.25 -14.14 21.29
C GLN A 27 -15.96 -13.64 19.87
N ILE A 28 -14.83 -14.05 19.30
CA ILE A 28 -14.48 -13.76 17.92
C ILE A 28 -15.27 -14.73 17.03
N ASN A 29 -16.02 -14.19 16.06
CA ASN A 29 -16.82 -15.00 15.16
C ASN A 29 -16.04 -15.33 13.89
N ASN A 30 -15.38 -14.32 13.32
CA ASN A 30 -14.76 -14.40 12.02
C ASN A 30 -13.26 -14.03 12.12
N LEU A 31 -12.40 -14.79 11.43
CA LEU A 31 -10.97 -14.48 11.28
C LEU A 31 -10.56 -14.52 9.81
N TYR A 32 -10.18 -13.37 9.27
CA TYR A 32 -9.93 -13.15 7.84
C TYR A 32 -8.47 -12.79 7.59
N PHE A 33 -7.78 -13.56 6.76
CA PHE A 33 -6.34 -13.43 6.54
C PHE A 33 -6.04 -12.79 5.18
N ASP A 34 -5.36 -11.66 5.21
CA ASP A 34 -4.51 -11.24 4.11
C ASP A 34 -3.19 -11.99 4.24
N SER A 35 -3.01 -13.00 3.38
CA SER A 35 -2.06 -14.09 3.64
C SER A 35 -0.70 -13.87 2.97
N ASN A 36 -0.55 -12.82 2.16
CA ASN A 36 0.70 -12.59 1.42
C ASN A 36 1.88 -12.31 2.35
N SER A 37 1.68 -11.61 3.47
CA SER A 37 2.74 -11.40 4.47
C SER A 37 3.20 -12.70 5.11
N ILE A 38 2.29 -13.66 5.33
CA ILE A 38 2.59 -14.97 5.94
C ILE A 38 3.56 -15.77 5.07
N ILE A 39 3.46 -15.66 3.74
CA ILE A 39 4.42 -16.26 2.80
C ILE A 39 5.81 -15.64 3.00
N TYR A 40 5.88 -14.31 3.09
CA TYR A 40 7.15 -13.59 3.26
C TYR A 40 7.80 -13.87 4.63
N ASP A 41 7.01 -14.04 5.69
CA ASP A 41 7.51 -14.40 7.02
C ASP A 41 8.09 -15.82 7.03
N ALA A 42 7.35 -16.79 6.47
CA ALA A 42 7.84 -18.16 6.29
C ALA A 42 9.12 -18.18 5.43
N LEU A 43 9.15 -17.42 4.33
CA LEU A 43 10.31 -17.29 3.46
C LEU A 43 11.52 -16.72 4.21
N ARG A 44 11.34 -15.69 5.06
CA ARG A 44 12.42 -15.07 5.83
C ARG A 44 13.06 -16.06 6.81
N ILE A 45 12.27 -16.97 7.37
CA ILE A 45 12.75 -18.03 8.27
C ILE A 45 13.55 -19.06 7.46
N LEU A 46 12.93 -19.65 6.42
CA LEU A 46 13.51 -20.78 5.68
C LEU A 46 14.69 -20.38 4.78
N SER A 47 14.73 -19.15 4.27
CA SER A 47 15.82 -18.67 3.39
C SER A 47 17.20 -18.64 4.08
N LYS A 48 17.24 -18.76 5.42
CA LYS A 48 18.51 -18.86 6.15
C LYS A 48 19.24 -20.16 5.80
N ASP A 49 18.48 -21.23 5.64
CA ASP A 49 18.94 -22.61 5.45
C ASP A 49 18.68 -23.13 4.02
N TYR A 50 18.48 -22.22 3.06
CA TYR A 50 18.14 -22.57 1.67
C TYR A 50 19.15 -23.53 1.00
N ASP A 51 20.43 -23.45 1.37
CA ASP A 51 21.48 -24.34 0.85
C ASP A 51 21.30 -25.80 1.28
N ASN A 52 20.50 -26.08 2.30
CA ASN A 52 20.22 -27.44 2.78
C ASN A 52 19.14 -28.16 1.94
N TYR A 53 18.44 -27.44 1.07
CA TYR A 53 17.39 -28.01 0.22
C TYR A 53 17.97 -28.55 -1.08
N LYS A 54 17.42 -29.68 -1.55
CA LYS A 54 17.93 -30.38 -2.74
C LYS A 54 17.71 -29.57 -4.02
N ASN A 55 16.56 -28.91 -4.12
CA ASN A 55 16.13 -28.12 -5.26
C ASN A 55 15.01 -27.16 -4.83
N ASP A 56 14.54 -26.34 -5.78
CA ASP A 56 13.47 -25.38 -5.53
C ASP A 56 12.14 -26.06 -5.16
N ASP A 57 11.80 -27.21 -5.74
CA ASP A 57 10.56 -27.91 -5.41
C ASP A 57 10.50 -28.37 -3.94
N ASP A 58 11.62 -28.87 -3.41
CA ASP A 58 11.77 -29.29 -2.01
C ASP A 58 11.64 -28.09 -1.06
N PHE A 59 12.25 -26.95 -1.43
CA PHE A 59 12.11 -25.70 -0.69
C PHE A 59 10.68 -25.15 -0.73
N GLU A 60 10.05 -25.12 -1.90
CA GLU A 60 8.68 -24.65 -2.10
C GLU A 60 7.69 -25.46 -1.27
N LYS A 61 7.88 -26.78 -1.19
CA LYS A 61 7.06 -27.64 -0.33
C LYS A 61 7.20 -27.25 1.15
N ALA A 62 8.42 -27.11 1.65
CA ALA A 62 8.65 -26.69 3.03
C ALA A 62 8.08 -25.29 3.32
N LEU A 63 8.17 -24.38 2.35
CA LEU A 63 7.59 -23.04 2.44
C LEU A 63 6.06 -23.09 2.56
N ILE A 64 5.40 -23.87 1.70
CA ILE A 64 3.94 -24.08 1.74
C ILE A 64 3.50 -24.73 3.06
N ASP A 65 4.23 -25.75 3.52
CA ASP A 65 3.95 -26.42 4.79
C ASP A 65 4.05 -25.44 5.96
N MET A 66 5.08 -24.59 5.98
CA MET A 66 5.24 -23.53 7.00
C MET A 66 4.10 -22.50 6.95
N VAL A 67 3.64 -22.11 5.75
CA VAL A 67 2.47 -21.22 5.60
C VAL A 67 1.22 -21.85 6.22
N CYS A 68 0.98 -23.14 5.97
CA CYS A 68 -0.16 -23.85 6.58
C CYS A 68 -0.07 -23.89 8.10
N VAL A 69 1.12 -24.19 8.64
CA VAL A 69 1.37 -24.20 10.09
C VAL A 69 1.16 -22.81 10.71
N ASN A 70 1.66 -21.75 10.08
CA ASN A 70 1.48 -20.38 10.58
C ASN A 70 0.00 -19.98 10.60
N LEU A 71 -0.75 -20.28 9.53
CA LEU A 71 -2.20 -20.05 9.49
C LEU A 71 -2.92 -20.82 10.61
N GLU A 72 -2.56 -22.09 10.82
CA GLU A 72 -3.12 -22.91 11.90
C GLU A 72 -2.82 -22.32 13.29
N ASN A 73 -1.60 -21.85 13.52
CA ASN A 73 -1.21 -21.20 14.79
C ASN A 73 -2.10 -19.98 15.07
N TYR A 74 -2.30 -19.10 14.07
CA TYR A 74 -3.18 -17.94 14.25
C TYR A 74 -4.64 -18.33 14.51
N ILE A 75 -5.16 -19.35 13.83
CA ILE A 75 -6.53 -19.85 14.08
C ILE A 75 -6.65 -20.38 15.51
N ASN A 76 -5.65 -21.12 15.99
CA ASN A 76 -5.61 -21.68 17.34
C ASN A 76 -5.46 -20.61 18.44
N ASP A 77 -4.76 -19.52 18.15
CA ASP A 77 -4.58 -18.40 19.06
C ASP A 77 -5.86 -17.55 19.17
N VAL A 78 -6.49 -17.25 18.03
CA VAL A 78 -7.66 -16.37 17.95
C VAL A 78 -8.96 -17.09 18.31
N LYS A 79 -9.09 -18.38 18.00
CA LYS A 79 -10.26 -19.24 18.28
C LYS A 79 -11.60 -18.68 17.77
N PRO A 80 -11.71 -18.36 16.46
CA PRO A 80 -12.99 -17.98 15.85
C PRO A 80 -14.01 -19.13 15.94
N ASN A 81 -15.31 -18.81 16.04
CA ASN A 81 -16.37 -19.83 16.15
C ASN A 81 -17.35 -19.89 14.97
N LYS A 82 -17.17 -19.07 13.92
CA LYS A 82 -18.00 -19.12 12.72
C LYS A 82 -17.19 -19.33 11.46
N LYS A 83 -16.39 -18.34 11.04
CA LYS A 83 -15.75 -18.36 9.72
C LYS A 83 -14.28 -18.07 9.80
N VAL A 84 -13.52 -18.80 8.99
CA VAL A 84 -12.16 -18.42 8.62
C VAL A 84 -12.13 -18.19 7.11
N LEU A 85 -11.61 -17.05 6.68
CA LEU A 85 -11.37 -16.73 5.27
C LEU A 85 -9.88 -16.52 5.06
N ILE A 86 -9.28 -17.30 4.17
CA ILE A 86 -7.88 -17.19 3.77
C ILE A 86 -7.86 -16.61 2.35
N ALA A 87 -7.30 -15.41 2.21
CA ALA A 87 -7.13 -14.75 0.92
C ALA A 87 -5.66 -14.58 0.55
N PHE A 88 -5.32 -14.98 -0.67
CA PHE A 88 -4.06 -14.64 -1.32
C PHE A 88 -4.31 -13.60 -2.43
N ASP A 89 -3.31 -12.75 -2.69
CA ASP A 89 -3.38 -11.83 -3.82
C ASP A 89 -3.58 -12.60 -5.11
N GLY A 90 -4.54 -12.17 -5.93
CA GLY A 90 -4.66 -12.55 -7.32
C GLY A 90 -4.28 -11.40 -8.23
N VAL A 91 -4.76 -11.42 -9.47
CA VAL A 91 -4.43 -10.36 -10.44
C VAL A 91 -4.97 -9.02 -9.97
N ALA A 92 -4.10 -8.03 -9.80
CA ALA A 92 -4.47 -6.71 -9.27
C ALA A 92 -4.80 -5.71 -10.40
N PRO A 93 -5.48 -4.59 -10.08
CA PRO A 93 -5.68 -3.49 -11.03
C PRO A 93 -4.34 -2.88 -11.50
N VAL A 94 -4.31 -2.28 -12.70
CA VAL A 94 -3.10 -1.71 -13.30
C VAL A 94 -2.44 -0.67 -12.38
N ALA A 95 -3.22 0.15 -11.66
CA ALA A 95 -2.70 1.05 -10.63
C ALA A 95 -1.79 0.35 -9.61
N LYS A 96 -2.13 -0.87 -9.18
CA LYS A 96 -1.29 -1.68 -8.30
C LYS A 96 -0.14 -2.35 -9.05
N LEU A 97 -0.37 -2.77 -10.30
CA LEU A 97 0.68 -3.41 -11.12
C LEU A 97 1.88 -2.50 -11.33
N GLU A 98 1.70 -1.20 -11.52
CA GLU A 98 2.79 -0.22 -11.63
C GLU A 98 3.66 -0.19 -10.35
N GLN A 99 3.01 -0.21 -9.18
CA GLN A 99 3.69 -0.29 -7.90
C GLN A 99 4.44 -1.63 -7.75
N GLN A 100 3.79 -2.74 -8.11
CA GLN A 100 4.40 -4.08 -8.01
C GLN A 100 5.59 -4.22 -8.96
N ARG A 101 5.47 -3.73 -10.20
CA ARG A 101 6.53 -3.70 -11.21
C ARG A 101 7.75 -2.98 -10.67
N THR A 102 7.58 -1.75 -10.17
CA THR A 102 8.67 -0.99 -9.54
C THR A 102 9.30 -1.77 -8.38
N ARG A 103 8.48 -2.37 -7.50
CA ARG A 103 8.96 -3.15 -6.35
C ARG A 103 9.78 -4.38 -6.76
N ARG A 104 9.37 -5.12 -7.80
CA ARG A 104 10.06 -6.33 -8.27
C ARG A 104 11.41 -5.99 -8.91
N HIS A 105 11.45 -5.00 -9.78
CA HIS A 105 12.70 -4.52 -10.38
C HIS A 105 13.67 -3.98 -9.33
N LYS A 106 13.16 -3.24 -8.35
CA LYS A 106 13.97 -2.73 -7.24
C LYS A 106 14.53 -3.84 -6.37
N SER A 107 13.74 -4.86 -6.06
CA SER A 107 14.20 -6.03 -5.31
C SER A 107 15.36 -6.74 -6.03
N MET A 108 15.31 -6.81 -7.37
CA MET A 108 16.39 -7.37 -8.17
C MET A 108 17.67 -6.50 -8.12
N LEU A 109 17.52 -5.18 -8.22
CA LEU A 109 18.62 -4.25 -8.09
C LEU A 109 19.25 -4.32 -6.68
N GLU A 110 18.44 -4.31 -5.63
CA GLU A 110 18.88 -4.45 -4.25
C GLU A 110 19.63 -5.76 -4.03
N LYS A 111 19.16 -6.87 -4.62
CA LYS A 111 19.89 -8.15 -4.59
C LYS A 111 21.29 -8.03 -5.20
N LYS A 112 21.42 -7.40 -6.37
CA LYS A 112 22.74 -7.16 -7.00
C LYS A 112 23.66 -6.32 -6.11
N ILE A 113 23.14 -5.24 -5.52
CA ILE A 113 23.89 -4.38 -4.60
C ILE A 113 24.31 -5.14 -3.34
N MET A 114 23.40 -5.92 -2.75
CA MET A 114 23.69 -6.70 -1.55
C MET A 114 24.72 -7.81 -1.81
N ASN A 115 24.69 -8.43 -2.99
CA ASN A 115 25.71 -9.39 -3.41
C ASN A 115 27.10 -8.73 -3.49
N HIS A 116 27.21 -7.49 -3.99
CA HIS A 116 28.47 -6.75 -3.97
C HIS A 116 28.94 -6.40 -2.55
N ILE A 117 28.03 -6.17 -1.61
CA ILE A 117 28.37 -5.84 -0.21
C ILE A 117 28.72 -7.08 0.61
N SER A 118 28.05 -8.20 0.35
CA SER A 118 28.01 -9.37 1.26
C SER A 118 28.50 -10.68 0.65
N GLY A 119 28.83 -10.70 -0.64
CA GLY A 119 29.02 -11.92 -1.41
C GLY A 119 27.70 -12.47 -1.96
N GLU A 120 27.78 -13.27 -3.01
CA GLU A 120 26.62 -13.95 -3.58
C GLU A 120 26.12 -15.03 -2.62
N LYS A 121 24.82 -15.01 -2.34
CA LYS A 121 24.13 -16.10 -1.64
C LYS A 121 23.16 -16.77 -2.61
N LYS A 122 23.15 -18.10 -2.61
CA LYS A 122 22.10 -18.86 -3.27
C LYS A 122 20.78 -18.53 -2.57
N GLU A 123 19.77 -18.13 -3.32
CA GLU A 123 18.47 -17.75 -2.78
C GLU A 123 17.36 -18.13 -3.76
N TRP A 124 16.26 -18.65 -3.23
CA TRP A 124 15.05 -18.88 -3.99
C TRP A 124 14.49 -17.56 -4.55
N ASN A 125 13.93 -17.62 -5.76
CA ASN A 125 13.47 -16.43 -6.45
C ASN A 125 12.15 -15.91 -5.87
N LYS A 126 12.22 -14.89 -5.01
CA LYS A 126 11.06 -14.30 -4.31
C LYS A 126 10.01 -13.70 -5.25
N THR A 127 10.35 -13.42 -6.51
CA THR A 127 9.37 -12.95 -7.50
C THR A 127 8.38 -14.03 -7.90
N ALA A 128 8.67 -15.30 -7.60
CA ALA A 128 7.73 -16.40 -7.74
C ALA A 128 6.48 -16.25 -6.86
N ILE A 129 6.51 -15.40 -5.82
CA ILE A 129 5.32 -14.98 -5.06
C ILE A 129 4.57 -13.90 -5.85
N THR A 130 4.11 -14.25 -7.05
CA THR A 130 3.30 -13.38 -7.93
C THR A 130 2.23 -14.25 -8.59
N PRO A 131 0.96 -13.81 -8.66
CA PRO A 131 -0.12 -14.61 -9.23
C PRO A 131 0.16 -15.05 -10.67
N GLY A 132 -0.14 -16.31 -10.98
CA GLY A 132 0.11 -16.94 -12.28
C GLY A 132 1.40 -17.76 -12.38
N THR A 133 2.27 -17.74 -11.36
CA THR A 133 3.47 -18.59 -11.34
C THR A 133 3.12 -20.01 -10.89
N ASN A 134 3.97 -20.97 -11.29
CA ASN A 134 3.83 -22.36 -10.85
C ASN A 134 3.86 -22.51 -9.31
N PHE A 135 4.68 -21.70 -8.61
CA PHE A 135 4.71 -21.69 -7.14
C PHE A 135 3.34 -21.30 -6.56
N MET A 136 2.72 -20.22 -7.05
CA MET A 136 1.42 -19.78 -6.55
C MET A 136 0.31 -20.79 -6.85
N ASP A 137 0.39 -21.51 -7.97
CA ASP A 137 -0.52 -22.62 -8.27
C ASP A 137 -0.37 -23.79 -7.28
N LYS A 138 0.87 -24.16 -6.93
CA LYS A 138 1.16 -25.19 -5.92
C LYS A 138 0.66 -24.76 -4.54
N LEU A 139 0.90 -23.49 -4.17
CA LEU A 139 0.45 -22.89 -2.92
C LEU A 139 -1.08 -22.92 -2.82
N ASN A 140 -1.79 -22.44 -3.85
CA ASN A 140 -3.25 -22.43 -3.89
C ASN A 140 -3.84 -23.82 -3.64
N LYS A 141 -3.35 -24.82 -4.40
CA LYS A 141 -3.82 -26.21 -4.30
C LYS A 141 -3.55 -26.80 -2.92
N SER A 142 -2.34 -26.61 -2.41
CA SER A 142 -1.89 -27.23 -1.16
C SER A 142 -2.58 -26.62 0.06
N VAL A 143 -2.63 -25.28 0.16
CA VAL A 143 -3.31 -24.59 1.27
C VAL A 143 -4.82 -24.86 1.22
N GLY A 144 -5.43 -24.76 0.04
CA GLY A 144 -6.84 -25.07 -0.14
C GLY A 144 -7.20 -26.50 0.26
N TYR A 145 -6.35 -27.48 -0.09
CA TYR A 145 -6.53 -28.87 0.35
C TYR A 145 -6.29 -29.06 1.85
N TYR A 146 -5.28 -28.38 2.42
CA TYR A 146 -4.90 -28.50 3.82
C TYR A 146 -6.03 -28.14 4.79
N PHE A 147 -6.83 -27.12 4.47
CA PHE A 147 -7.95 -26.65 5.31
C PHE A 147 -9.31 -27.24 4.93
N LYS A 148 -9.41 -27.96 3.81
CA LYS A 148 -10.67 -28.53 3.32
C LYS A 148 -11.24 -29.55 4.31
N GLY A 149 -12.47 -29.34 4.78
CA GLY A 149 -13.17 -30.28 5.65
C GLY A 149 -12.73 -30.23 7.12
N LYS A 150 -11.86 -29.28 7.51
CA LYS A 150 -11.40 -29.12 8.89
C LYS A 150 -12.34 -28.26 9.74
N GLU A 151 -13.51 -27.85 9.26
CA GLU A 151 -14.47 -27.01 9.99
C GLU A 151 -14.78 -27.57 11.39
N LYS A 152 -15.09 -28.87 11.47
CA LYS A 152 -15.36 -29.55 12.74
C LYS A 152 -14.15 -29.57 13.68
N GLN A 153 -12.93 -29.66 13.15
CA GLN A 153 -11.70 -29.69 13.94
C GLN A 153 -11.50 -28.37 14.71
N TYR A 154 -11.83 -27.24 14.08
CA TYR A 154 -11.65 -25.90 14.68
C TYR A 154 -12.96 -25.31 15.24
N GLY A 155 -14.07 -26.05 15.24
CA GLY A 155 -15.37 -25.56 15.73
C GLY A 155 -15.95 -24.43 14.89
N LEU A 156 -15.75 -24.47 13.58
CA LEU A 156 -16.19 -23.45 12.63
C LEU A 156 -17.44 -23.89 11.88
N GLU A 157 -18.25 -22.91 11.47
CA GLU A 157 -19.34 -23.10 10.52
C GLU A 157 -18.80 -23.27 9.09
N LYS A 158 -17.74 -22.54 8.73
CA LYS A 158 -17.20 -22.55 7.36
C LYS A 158 -15.73 -22.13 7.27
N PHE A 159 -14.92 -22.89 6.51
CA PHE A 159 -13.69 -22.39 5.93
C PHE A 159 -13.95 -21.84 4.52
N ILE A 160 -13.34 -20.70 4.23
CA ILE A 160 -13.41 -20.04 2.93
C ILE A 160 -11.98 -19.81 2.46
N PHE A 161 -11.73 -20.16 1.22
CA PHE A 161 -10.42 -20.01 0.59
C PHE A 161 -10.61 -19.27 -0.73
N THR A 162 -9.88 -18.18 -0.92
CA THR A 162 -9.77 -17.45 -2.19
C THR A 162 -8.29 -17.35 -2.55
N GLY A 163 -7.90 -18.15 -3.53
CA GLY A 163 -6.51 -18.27 -3.97
C GLY A 163 -6.11 -17.14 -4.91
N SER A 164 -4.87 -17.21 -5.38
CA SER A 164 -4.34 -16.28 -6.40
C SER A 164 -4.94 -16.47 -7.80
N ASP A 165 -5.75 -17.51 -8.00
CA ASP A 165 -6.53 -17.80 -9.21
C ASP A 165 -7.79 -16.93 -9.35
N GLU A 166 -8.27 -16.33 -8.26
CA GLU A 166 -9.33 -15.32 -8.31
C GLU A 166 -8.73 -13.90 -8.40
N PRO A 167 -9.23 -13.00 -9.27
CA PRO A 167 -8.72 -11.62 -9.37
C PRO A 167 -8.89 -10.80 -8.08
N GLY A 168 -8.04 -9.79 -7.91
CA GLY A 168 -8.07 -8.82 -6.82
C GLY A 168 -7.00 -9.05 -5.75
N GLU A 169 -6.61 -7.97 -5.08
CA GLU A 169 -5.73 -8.02 -3.90
C GLU A 169 -6.43 -8.75 -2.74
N GLY A 170 -5.64 -9.46 -1.92
CA GLY A 170 -6.12 -10.25 -0.78
C GLY A 170 -7.00 -9.42 0.13
N GLU A 171 -6.53 -8.25 0.57
CA GLU A 171 -7.30 -7.32 1.38
C GLU A 171 -8.64 -6.93 0.73
N HIS A 172 -8.66 -6.62 -0.56
CA HIS A 172 -9.90 -6.23 -1.26
C HIS A 172 -10.89 -7.37 -1.45
N LYS A 173 -10.41 -8.62 -1.55
CA LYS A 173 -11.25 -9.83 -1.50
C LYS A 173 -11.90 -9.99 -0.13
N LEU A 174 -11.14 -9.81 0.95
CA LEU A 174 -11.68 -9.87 2.32
C LEU A 174 -12.77 -8.82 2.53
N PHE A 175 -12.49 -7.57 2.17
CA PHE A 175 -13.43 -6.48 2.35
C PHE A 175 -14.61 -6.55 1.38
N GLY A 176 -14.44 -7.13 0.18
CA GLY A 176 -15.53 -7.56 -0.69
C GLY A 176 -16.47 -8.53 0.02
N TYR A 177 -15.92 -9.61 0.58
CA TYR A 177 -16.69 -10.57 1.36
C TYR A 177 -17.39 -9.92 2.58
N ILE A 178 -16.75 -8.94 3.26
CA ILE A 178 -17.42 -8.22 4.35
C ILE A 178 -18.63 -7.42 3.83
N ARG A 179 -18.52 -6.77 2.66
CA ARG A 179 -19.61 -5.99 2.05
C ARG A 179 -20.79 -6.85 1.63
N ASP A 180 -20.52 -8.03 1.09
CA ASP A 180 -21.53 -8.86 0.44
C ASP A 180 -22.43 -9.64 1.42
N TYR A 181 -22.03 -9.75 2.69
CA TYR A 181 -22.74 -10.55 3.69
C TYR A 181 -23.12 -9.73 4.93
N GLU A 182 -24.42 -9.62 5.19
CA GLU A 182 -24.96 -8.81 6.29
C GLU A 182 -24.60 -9.31 7.70
N CYS A 183 -24.19 -10.56 7.85
CA CYS A 183 -23.88 -11.17 9.15
C CYS A 183 -22.81 -10.38 9.94
N HIS A 184 -21.89 -9.71 9.23
CA HIS A 184 -20.83 -8.88 9.80
C HIS A 184 -21.35 -7.69 10.61
N LYS A 185 -22.61 -7.29 10.43
CA LYS A 185 -23.25 -6.22 11.21
C LYS A 185 -23.30 -6.53 12.70
N HIS A 186 -23.40 -7.81 13.05
CA HIS A 186 -23.57 -8.28 14.43
C HIS A 186 -22.42 -9.15 14.92
N GLU A 187 -21.62 -9.70 14.01
CA GLU A 187 -20.48 -10.57 14.31
C GLU A 187 -19.21 -9.77 14.64
N VAL A 188 -18.36 -10.33 15.49
CA VAL A 188 -17.01 -9.84 15.74
C VAL A 188 -16.08 -10.41 14.67
N THR A 189 -15.54 -9.53 13.82
CA THR A 189 -14.62 -9.89 12.75
C THR A 189 -13.22 -9.39 13.08
N VAL A 190 -12.26 -10.31 13.06
CA VAL A 190 -10.83 -9.99 13.13
C VAL A 190 -10.24 -10.15 11.73
N VAL A 191 -9.59 -9.12 11.22
CA VAL A 191 -8.79 -9.16 10.00
C VAL A 191 -7.33 -9.27 10.40
N TYR A 192 -6.55 -10.16 9.79
CA TYR A 192 -5.10 -10.26 9.97
C TYR A 192 -4.39 -9.70 8.75
N GLY A 193 -3.34 -8.90 8.97
CA GLY A 193 -2.39 -8.50 7.94
C GLY A 193 -1.52 -7.31 8.35
N LEU A 194 -0.43 -7.07 7.62
CA LEU A 194 0.60 -6.09 7.98
C LEU A 194 0.54 -4.77 7.17
N ASP A 195 -0.38 -4.63 6.24
CA ASP A 195 -0.47 -3.43 5.39
C ASP A 195 -1.19 -2.28 6.10
N ALA A 196 -0.76 -1.03 5.89
CA ALA A 196 -1.42 0.13 6.55
C ALA A 196 -2.83 0.36 6.00
N ASP A 197 -3.04 0.00 4.74
CA ASP A 197 -4.30 0.09 4.01
C ASP A 197 -5.39 -0.69 4.75
N LEU A 198 -5.05 -1.81 5.38
CA LEU A 198 -5.97 -2.56 6.25
C LEU A 198 -6.55 -1.74 7.40
N ILE A 199 -5.82 -0.78 7.97
CA ILE A 199 -6.37 0.11 9.02
C ILE A 199 -7.45 1.00 8.38
N MET A 200 -7.16 1.60 7.24
CA MET A 200 -8.10 2.47 6.51
C MET A 200 -9.31 1.71 6.00
N LEU A 201 -9.11 0.51 5.47
CA LEU A 201 -10.18 -0.38 5.01
C LEU A 201 -11.06 -0.82 6.18
N CYS A 202 -10.48 -1.18 7.34
CA CYS A 202 -11.26 -1.49 8.53
C CYS A 202 -12.10 -0.28 8.99
N LEU A 203 -11.50 0.92 9.06
CA LEU A 203 -12.21 2.17 9.42
C LEU A 203 -13.34 2.44 8.42
N ASN A 204 -13.09 2.29 7.12
CA ASN A 204 -14.09 2.48 6.07
C ASN A 204 -15.29 1.54 6.23
N HIS A 205 -15.04 0.29 6.61
CA HIS A 205 -16.06 -0.76 6.72
C HIS A 205 -16.85 -0.75 8.03
N LEU A 206 -16.59 0.19 8.95
CA LEU A 206 -17.38 0.33 10.19
C LEU A 206 -18.88 0.59 9.95
N ARG A 207 -19.27 1.11 8.77
CA ARG A 207 -20.68 1.21 8.36
C ARG A 207 -21.38 -0.14 8.19
N ILE A 208 -20.60 -1.19 7.88
CA ILE A 208 -21.08 -2.54 7.64
C ILE A 208 -20.79 -3.41 8.86
N SER A 209 -19.54 -3.44 9.32
CA SER A 209 -19.09 -4.24 10.47
C SER A 209 -18.73 -3.35 11.65
N LYS A 210 -19.64 -3.25 12.63
CA LYS A 210 -19.44 -2.41 13.83
C LYS A 210 -18.42 -2.98 14.82
N ASN A 211 -18.10 -4.27 14.70
CA ASN A 211 -17.16 -4.98 15.58
C ASN A 211 -16.01 -5.56 14.76
N ILE A 212 -15.32 -4.72 14.00
CA ILE A 212 -14.13 -5.10 13.24
C ILE A 212 -12.85 -4.78 14.03
N TYR A 213 -11.88 -5.67 14.02
CA TYR A 213 -10.60 -5.53 14.70
C TYR A 213 -9.49 -5.94 13.77
N LEU A 214 -8.33 -5.27 13.84
CA LEU A 214 -7.17 -5.62 13.02
C LEU A 214 -6.12 -6.31 13.89
N TYR A 215 -5.83 -7.58 13.61
CA TYR A 215 -4.73 -8.31 14.20
C TYR A 215 -3.46 -8.04 13.40
N ARG A 216 -2.45 -7.50 14.09
CA ARG A 216 -1.11 -7.29 13.55
C ARG A 216 -0.10 -7.84 14.54
N GLU A 217 0.98 -8.41 14.03
CA GLU A 217 2.17 -8.62 14.85
C GLU A 217 2.78 -7.27 15.22
N THR A 218 3.28 -7.14 16.45
CA THR A 218 3.87 -5.89 16.91
C THR A 218 5.28 -5.75 16.33
N PRO A 219 5.54 -4.75 15.48
CA PRO A 219 6.88 -4.53 14.96
C PRO A 219 7.84 -4.17 16.09
N GLU A 220 9.09 -4.65 16.00
CA GLU A 220 10.10 -4.38 17.03
C GLU A 220 10.37 -2.89 17.25
N PHE A 221 10.20 -2.06 16.21
CA PHE A 221 10.35 -0.60 16.31
C PHE A 221 9.36 0.06 17.27
N VAL A 222 8.22 -0.60 17.57
CA VAL A 222 7.22 -0.06 18.50
C VAL A 222 7.81 0.14 19.90
N LYS A 223 8.79 -0.67 20.31
CA LYS A 223 9.54 -0.47 21.57
C LYS A 223 10.20 0.90 21.69
N SER A 224 10.66 1.44 20.55
CA SER A 224 11.29 2.77 20.52
C SER A 224 10.28 3.91 20.66
N ILE A 225 9.00 3.62 20.45
CA ILE A 225 7.89 4.57 20.54
C ILE A 225 7.24 4.47 21.92
N ASP A 226 6.96 3.24 22.38
CA ASP A 226 6.37 2.97 23.68
C ASP A 226 6.98 1.67 24.27
N THR A 227 7.68 1.80 25.39
CA THR A 227 8.38 0.69 26.06
C THR A 227 7.43 -0.25 26.80
N SER A 228 6.16 0.14 27.01
CA SER A 228 5.16 -0.71 27.68
C SER A 228 4.60 -1.80 26.76
N ILE A 229 4.80 -1.69 25.45
CA ILE A 229 4.33 -2.65 24.47
C ILE A 229 5.33 -3.81 24.37
N ASN A 230 4.91 -4.99 24.79
CA ASN A 230 5.71 -6.21 24.71
C ASN A 230 5.66 -6.77 23.28
N PRO A 231 6.80 -6.91 22.56
CA PRO A 231 6.82 -7.46 21.19
C PRO A 231 6.42 -8.94 21.11
N ASN A 232 6.52 -9.67 22.22
CA ASN A 232 6.27 -11.11 22.27
C ASN A 232 4.78 -11.41 22.53
N GLU A 233 3.94 -10.37 22.56
CA GLU A 233 2.50 -10.49 22.73
C GLU A 233 1.77 -10.16 21.42
N SER A 234 0.64 -10.82 21.22
CA SER A 234 -0.28 -10.55 20.10
C SER A 234 -1.27 -9.46 20.49
N TYR A 235 -1.45 -8.47 19.60
CA TYR A 235 -2.36 -7.36 19.82
C TYR A 235 -3.40 -7.25 18.71
N LEU A 236 -4.59 -6.83 19.10
CA LEU A 236 -5.65 -6.37 18.23
C LEU A 236 -5.72 -4.85 18.29
N LEU A 237 -5.90 -4.20 17.14
CA LEU A 237 -6.28 -2.80 17.07
C LEU A 237 -7.81 -2.72 17.16
N ASP A 238 -8.31 -2.02 18.17
CA ASP A 238 -9.72 -1.68 18.34
C ASP A 238 -10.11 -0.56 17.36
N ILE A 239 -10.52 -0.97 16.16
CA ILE A 239 -10.92 -0.06 15.09
C ILE A 239 -12.15 0.79 15.48
N PRO A 240 -13.21 0.24 16.12
CA PRO A 240 -14.32 1.05 16.63
C PRO A 240 -13.88 2.13 17.61
N PHE A 241 -12.98 1.81 18.54
CA PHE A 241 -12.45 2.79 19.48
C PHE A 241 -11.61 3.85 18.76
N LEU A 242 -10.71 3.44 17.86
CA LEU A 242 -9.90 4.36 17.06
C LEU A 242 -10.79 5.33 16.27
N ALA A 243 -11.84 4.84 15.61
CA ALA A 243 -12.77 5.70 14.88
C ALA A 243 -13.47 6.72 15.80
N GLN A 244 -13.88 6.30 17.00
CA GLN A 244 -14.48 7.23 17.97
C GLN A 244 -13.49 8.33 18.38
N ARG A 245 -12.21 8.00 18.58
CA ARG A 245 -11.15 8.96 18.91
C ARG A 245 -10.92 9.95 17.77
N ILE A 246 -10.77 9.46 16.54
CA ILE A 246 -10.59 10.29 15.34
C ILE A 246 -11.78 11.25 15.16
N ILE A 247 -13.02 10.74 15.21
CA ILE A 247 -14.22 11.56 15.06
C ILE A 247 -14.27 12.63 16.16
N LEU A 248 -13.99 12.26 17.42
CA LEU A 248 -13.99 13.18 18.55
C LEU A 248 -13.00 14.34 18.31
N GLU A 249 -11.79 14.04 17.86
CA GLU A 249 -10.74 15.03 17.59
C GLU A 249 -11.07 15.93 16.39
N MET A 250 -11.62 15.36 15.32
CA MET A 250 -12.12 16.13 14.17
C MET A 250 -13.38 16.93 14.48
N ASN A 251 -14.06 16.62 15.59
CA ASN A 251 -15.23 17.34 16.06
C ASN A 251 -14.92 18.29 17.23
N GLY A 252 -13.66 18.73 17.35
CA GLY A 252 -13.25 19.69 18.39
C GLY A 252 -13.46 19.16 19.80
N ASN A 253 -13.21 17.86 19.99
CA ASN A 253 -13.41 17.13 21.24
C ASN A 253 -14.86 17.09 21.75
N LYS A 254 -15.84 17.22 20.85
CA LYS A 254 -17.27 17.08 21.14
C LYS A 254 -17.80 15.77 20.56
N LYS A 255 -18.63 15.07 21.33
CA LYS A 255 -19.28 13.84 20.85
C LYS A 255 -20.13 14.14 19.61
N PRO A 256 -20.03 13.33 18.54
CA PRO A 256 -20.86 13.51 17.37
C PRO A 256 -22.34 13.28 17.70
N SER A 257 -23.20 14.13 17.17
CA SER A 257 -24.66 14.12 17.36
C SER A 257 -25.42 13.99 16.04
N THR A 258 -24.77 14.27 14.92
CA THR A 258 -25.35 14.23 13.58
C THR A 258 -24.64 13.24 12.66
N THR A 259 -25.30 12.85 11.56
CA THR A 259 -24.69 12.05 10.50
C THR A 259 -23.48 12.75 9.88
N GLN A 260 -23.54 14.07 9.70
CA GLN A 260 -22.44 14.88 9.17
C GLN A 260 -21.18 14.76 10.05
N GLU A 261 -21.34 14.85 11.38
CA GLU A 261 -20.23 14.70 12.32
C GLU A 261 -19.67 13.28 12.34
N THR A 262 -20.53 12.27 12.15
CA THR A 262 -20.09 10.86 12.05
C THR A 262 -19.34 10.61 10.73
N ASN A 263 -19.74 11.27 9.65
CA ASN A 263 -19.08 11.19 8.33
C ASN A 263 -17.66 11.80 8.32
N LYS A 264 -17.26 12.52 9.36
CA LYS A 264 -15.88 13.01 9.51
C LYS A 264 -14.85 11.88 9.50
N LEU A 265 -15.24 10.66 9.85
CA LEU A 265 -14.39 9.48 9.68
C LEU A 265 -14.03 9.22 8.20
N TYR A 266 -14.98 9.41 7.28
CA TYR A 266 -14.70 9.26 5.85
C TYR A 266 -13.86 10.42 5.32
N ASP A 267 -14.09 11.62 5.84
CA ASP A 267 -13.23 12.75 5.54
C ASP A 267 -11.79 12.48 5.98
N TYR A 268 -11.57 11.91 7.17
CA TYR A 268 -10.24 11.50 7.64
C TYR A 268 -9.54 10.56 6.68
N ILE A 269 -10.24 9.48 6.26
CA ILE A 269 -9.69 8.50 5.31
C ILE A 269 -9.34 9.20 4.00
N PHE A 270 -10.22 10.07 3.50
CA PHE A 270 -10.00 10.83 2.27
C PHE A 270 -8.82 11.81 2.37
N LEU A 271 -8.65 12.49 3.51
CA LEU A 271 -7.48 13.35 3.78
C LEU A 271 -6.17 12.54 3.72
N CYS A 272 -6.17 11.31 4.21
CA CYS A 272 -5.00 10.45 4.15
C CYS A 272 -4.60 10.05 2.72
N PHE A 273 -5.49 10.12 1.72
CA PHE A 273 -5.12 9.87 0.33
C PHE A 273 -4.12 10.90 -0.21
N PHE A 274 -4.18 12.16 0.25
CA PHE A 274 -3.23 13.21 -0.10
C PHE A 274 -1.83 12.99 0.50
N LEU A 275 -1.72 12.17 1.54
CA LEU A 275 -0.44 11.82 2.18
C LEU A 275 0.32 10.71 1.44
N GLY A 276 -0.19 10.32 0.27
CA GLY A 276 0.32 9.24 -0.56
C GLY A 276 -0.19 7.87 -0.11
N ASN A 277 -0.47 7.02 -1.09
CA ASN A 277 -0.86 5.62 -0.92
C ASN A 277 -0.13 4.77 -1.97
N ASP A 278 -0.57 3.54 -2.21
CA ASP A 278 0.08 2.67 -3.19
C ASP A 278 -0.19 3.11 -4.65
N PHE A 279 -1.21 3.96 -4.86
CA PHE A 279 -1.72 4.36 -6.16
C PHE A 279 -1.43 5.83 -6.50
N LEU A 280 -1.28 6.68 -5.47
CA LEU A 280 -1.03 8.11 -5.60
C LEU A 280 0.22 8.55 -4.83
N PRO A 281 1.04 9.44 -5.40
CA PRO A 281 2.16 10.02 -4.68
C PRO A 281 1.69 11.06 -3.65
N HIS A 282 2.55 11.34 -2.68
CA HIS A 282 2.35 12.39 -1.68
C HIS A 282 2.87 13.74 -2.18
N PHE A 283 2.28 14.82 -1.70
CA PHE A 283 2.77 16.18 -1.98
C PHE A 283 4.06 16.45 -1.20
N PRO A 284 5.10 17.03 -1.82
CA PRO A 284 6.33 17.39 -1.11
C PRO A 284 6.10 18.31 0.10
N SER A 285 5.11 19.18 0.03
CA SER A 285 4.70 20.09 1.12
C SER A 285 3.90 19.39 2.23
N VAL A 286 3.48 18.13 2.05
CA VAL A 286 2.66 17.41 3.04
C VAL A 286 3.11 15.95 3.13
N ASN A 287 4.04 15.70 4.07
CA ASN A 287 4.64 14.37 4.25
C ASN A 287 4.24 13.72 5.58
N ILE A 288 3.74 12.49 5.54
CA ILE A 288 3.34 11.71 6.73
C ILE A 288 4.49 11.44 7.72
N ARG A 289 5.75 11.51 7.26
CA ARG A 289 6.93 11.31 8.11
C ARG A 289 7.30 12.54 8.93
N THR A 290 6.80 13.69 8.54
CA THR A 290 6.97 14.97 9.22
C THR A 290 5.63 15.39 9.80
N ASN A 291 5.10 16.56 9.45
CA ASN A 291 3.89 17.12 10.06
C ASN A 291 2.67 16.99 9.14
N GLY A 292 2.70 16.12 8.12
CA GLY A 292 1.67 16.04 7.08
C GLY A 292 0.26 15.76 7.59
N ILE A 293 0.10 14.86 8.57
CA ILE A 293 -1.23 14.59 9.16
C ILE A 293 -1.77 15.84 9.86
N ASP A 294 -0.92 16.52 10.63
CA ASP A 294 -1.32 17.73 11.36
C ASP A 294 -1.67 18.87 10.40
N ILE A 295 -0.91 19.06 9.31
CA ILE A 295 -1.22 20.02 8.24
C ILE A 295 -2.61 19.73 7.63
N MET A 296 -2.89 18.47 7.27
CA MET A 296 -4.18 18.09 6.68
C MET A 296 -5.35 18.28 7.67
N LEU A 297 -5.17 17.90 8.92
CA LEU A 297 -6.21 18.05 9.95
C LEU A 297 -6.47 19.52 10.30
N ASN A 298 -5.42 20.35 10.33
CA ASN A 298 -5.56 21.79 10.55
C ASN A 298 -6.28 22.45 9.37
N ALA A 299 -5.86 22.16 8.14
CA ALA A 299 -6.54 22.66 6.94
C ALA A 299 -8.03 22.27 6.92
N TYR A 300 -8.34 21.01 7.27
CA TYR A 300 -9.72 20.55 7.38
C TYR A 300 -10.54 21.35 8.42
N LYS A 301 -9.99 21.53 9.62
CA LYS A 301 -10.67 22.26 10.72
C LYS A 301 -10.95 23.71 10.34
N GLU A 302 -10.01 24.37 9.67
CA GLU A 302 -10.13 25.78 9.29
C GLU A 302 -11.21 26.01 8.23
N VAL A 303 -11.34 25.13 7.22
CA VAL A 303 -12.14 25.45 6.03
C VAL A 303 -13.39 24.60 5.79
N ILE A 304 -13.49 23.42 6.40
CA ILE A 304 -14.63 22.52 6.14
C ILE A 304 -15.73 22.69 7.18
N GLY A 305 -15.38 22.91 8.46
CA GLY A 305 -16.34 23.17 9.53
C GLY A 305 -17.42 22.09 9.68
N ASN A 306 -18.67 22.44 9.32
CA ASN A 306 -19.86 21.58 9.39
C ASN A 306 -20.23 20.93 8.05
N GLN A 307 -19.33 20.92 7.07
CA GLN A 307 -19.51 20.20 5.81
C GLN A 307 -18.68 18.90 5.82
N ASN A 308 -18.81 18.07 4.77
CA ASN A 308 -17.92 16.93 4.57
C ASN A 308 -17.18 17.04 3.24
N LEU A 309 -16.05 16.37 3.12
CA LEU A 309 -15.34 16.13 1.86
C LEU A 309 -15.97 14.95 1.11
N THR A 310 -16.48 13.97 1.85
CA THR A 310 -17.16 12.80 1.31
C THR A 310 -18.18 12.22 2.30
N ASN A 311 -19.15 11.47 1.80
CA ASN A 311 -20.04 10.63 2.62
C ASN A 311 -19.59 9.17 2.72
N GLY A 312 -18.35 8.86 2.30
CA GLY A 312 -17.90 7.47 2.21
C GLY A 312 -18.19 6.80 0.87
N THR A 313 -18.77 7.51 -0.10
CA THR A 313 -19.02 6.98 -1.46
C THR A 313 -18.94 8.03 -2.57
N ILE A 314 -19.35 9.27 -2.28
CA ILE A 314 -19.33 10.39 -3.23
C ILE A 314 -18.37 11.44 -2.67
N ILE A 315 -17.57 12.04 -3.54
CA ILE A 315 -16.68 13.16 -3.21
C ILE A 315 -17.42 14.47 -3.50
N TYR A 316 -17.38 15.39 -2.55
CA TYR A 316 -17.92 16.74 -2.70
C TYR A 316 -16.82 17.69 -3.17
N TRP A 317 -16.58 17.73 -4.48
CA TRP A 317 -15.47 18.46 -5.11
C TRP A 317 -15.48 19.95 -4.77
N LYS A 318 -16.67 20.54 -4.60
CA LYS A 318 -16.78 21.93 -4.11
C LYS A 318 -16.11 22.14 -2.75
N ASN A 319 -16.19 21.16 -1.86
CA ASN A 319 -15.57 21.21 -0.53
C ASN A 319 -14.08 20.82 -0.60
N VAL A 320 -13.71 19.86 -1.46
CA VAL A 320 -12.30 19.55 -1.75
C VAL A 320 -11.57 20.78 -2.29
N ARG A 321 -12.22 21.58 -3.15
CA ARG A 321 -11.68 22.84 -3.65
C ARG A 321 -11.33 23.82 -2.53
N LYS A 322 -12.14 23.88 -1.47
CA LYS A 322 -11.87 24.74 -0.29
C LYS A 322 -10.63 24.26 0.47
N LEU A 323 -10.54 22.95 0.71
CA LEU A 323 -9.37 22.34 1.36
C LEU A 323 -8.10 22.61 0.55
N VAL A 324 -8.12 22.30 -0.75
CA VAL A 324 -6.96 22.47 -1.62
C VAL A 324 -6.60 23.94 -1.80
N LYS A 325 -7.57 24.86 -1.77
CA LYS A 325 -7.29 26.29 -1.74
C LYS A 325 -6.45 26.69 -0.52
N PHE A 326 -6.83 26.25 0.66
CA PHE A 326 -6.06 26.51 1.88
C PHE A 326 -4.66 25.89 1.82
N LEU A 327 -4.55 24.65 1.34
CA LEU A 327 -3.25 23.99 1.17
C LEU A 327 -2.36 24.72 0.14
N ALA A 328 -2.94 25.24 -0.94
CA ALA A 328 -2.24 26.00 -1.96
C ALA A 328 -1.72 27.35 -1.44
N GLU A 329 -2.50 28.04 -0.60
CA GLU A 329 -2.11 29.30 0.05
C GLU A 329 -0.94 29.11 1.02
N ASN A 330 -0.85 27.95 1.67
CA ASN A 330 0.22 27.61 2.63
C ASN A 330 1.31 26.69 2.03
N GLU A 331 1.25 26.39 0.73
CA GLU A 331 2.11 25.39 0.07
C GLU A 331 3.58 25.76 0.18
N TYR A 332 3.89 27.06 0.01
CA TYR A 332 5.25 27.58 0.11
C TYR A 332 5.84 27.38 1.51
N ASP A 333 5.13 27.83 2.55
CA ASP A 333 5.62 27.76 3.92
C ASP A 333 5.81 26.31 4.38
N ASN A 334 4.83 25.44 4.06
CA ASN A 334 4.93 24.01 4.36
C ASN A 334 6.12 23.35 3.65
N LEU A 335 6.40 23.74 2.40
CA LEU A 335 7.56 23.23 1.66
C LEU A 335 8.88 23.73 2.27
N MET A 336 8.92 24.99 2.73
CA MET A 336 10.09 25.56 3.40
C MET A 336 10.42 24.80 4.69
N ASP A 337 9.40 24.52 5.51
CA ASP A 337 9.54 23.70 6.73
C ASP A 337 10.07 22.30 6.42
N GLU A 338 9.55 21.65 5.37
CA GLU A 338 10.05 20.35 4.93
C GLU A 338 11.52 20.44 4.50
N TYR A 339 11.91 21.49 3.77
CA TYR A 339 13.32 21.70 3.38
C TYR A 339 14.24 21.86 4.59
N GLU A 340 13.81 22.55 5.64
CA GLU A 340 14.60 22.66 6.89
C GLU A 340 14.81 21.29 7.55
N ILE A 341 13.74 20.49 7.65
CA ILE A 341 13.81 19.14 8.22
C ILE A 341 14.78 18.28 7.41
N ARG A 342 14.68 18.34 6.08
CA ARG A 342 15.52 17.56 5.18
C ARG A 342 16.98 18.01 5.20
N GLN A 343 17.27 19.31 5.35
CA GLN A 343 18.63 19.80 5.59
C GLN A 343 19.21 19.26 6.91
N LYS A 344 18.40 19.17 7.98
CA LYS A 344 18.83 18.53 9.24
C LYS A 344 19.13 17.05 9.04
N TRP A 345 18.35 16.34 8.21
CA TRP A 345 18.62 14.93 7.88
C TRP A 345 19.89 14.74 7.05
N GLU A 346 20.14 15.62 6.07
CA GLU A 346 21.33 15.61 5.22
C GLU A 346 22.63 15.72 6.04
N ARG A 347 22.61 16.48 7.14
CA ARG A 347 23.77 16.65 8.04
C ARG A 347 24.10 15.40 8.89
N ARG A 348 23.21 14.41 8.98
CA ARG A 348 23.43 13.21 9.81
C ARG A 348 24.60 12.38 9.30
N SER A 349 25.47 11.90 10.19
CA SER A 349 26.59 11.04 9.79
C SER A 349 26.18 9.57 9.78
N PHE A 350 26.62 8.83 8.76
CA PHE A 350 26.45 7.38 8.65
C PHE A 350 27.82 6.73 8.57
N LYS A 351 28.12 5.88 9.54
CA LYS A 351 29.35 5.08 9.56
C LYS A 351 29.33 4.03 8.44
N SER A 352 30.48 3.42 8.16
CA SER A 352 30.62 2.41 7.09
C SER A 352 31.62 1.30 7.44
N GLY A 353 31.89 1.09 8.72
CA GLY A 353 32.83 0.08 9.21
C GLY A 353 32.26 -1.34 9.14
N THR A 354 30.99 -1.51 9.52
CA THR A 354 30.32 -2.82 9.50
C THR A 354 29.39 -3.00 8.29
N LYS A 355 28.99 -4.24 8.01
CA LYS A 355 27.98 -4.56 6.98
C LYS A 355 26.66 -3.84 7.25
N GLU A 356 26.19 -3.86 8.49
CA GLU A 356 24.94 -3.20 8.89
C GLU A 356 25.02 -1.68 8.73
N GLU A 357 26.16 -1.08 9.06
CA GLU A 357 26.41 0.34 8.83
C GLU A 357 26.41 0.71 7.33
N LYS A 358 27.01 -0.13 6.47
CA LYS A 358 26.97 0.05 5.01
C LYS A 358 25.54 -0.04 4.46
N ILE A 359 24.75 -1.00 4.93
CA ILE A 359 23.34 -1.15 4.56
C ILE A 359 22.54 0.08 5.01
N ASN A 360 22.72 0.51 6.26
CA ASN A 360 22.06 1.71 6.77
C ASN A 360 22.45 2.96 5.96
N LYS A 361 23.73 3.11 5.58
CA LYS A 361 24.18 4.19 4.71
C LYS A 361 23.51 4.13 3.33
N TYR A 362 23.43 2.95 2.72
CA TYR A 362 22.71 2.73 1.45
C TYR A 362 21.24 3.15 1.55
N LEU A 363 20.55 2.70 2.61
CA LEU A 363 19.14 3.03 2.84
C LEU A 363 18.89 4.54 2.95
N ASN A 364 19.87 5.33 3.39
CA ASN A 364 19.76 6.77 3.60
C ASN A 364 20.43 7.60 2.48
N ILE A 365 20.78 7.02 1.33
CA ILE A 365 21.31 7.77 0.18
C ILE A 365 20.38 8.92 -0.26
N PRO A 366 19.03 8.76 -0.34
CA PRO A 366 18.16 9.83 -0.82
C PRO A 366 18.26 11.14 -0.04
N ILE A 367 18.35 11.08 1.30
CA ILE A 367 18.51 12.28 2.14
C ILE A 367 19.92 12.89 2.06
N LYS A 368 20.90 12.17 1.50
CA LYS A 368 22.26 12.65 1.30
C LYS A 368 22.45 13.31 -0.06
N ASN A 369 21.87 12.70 -1.10
CA ASN A 369 22.05 13.13 -2.48
C ASN A 369 20.83 13.90 -2.96
N ARG A 370 20.67 15.13 -2.45
CA ARG A 370 19.49 15.97 -2.65
C ARG A 370 19.66 16.99 -3.79
N GLU A 371 20.47 16.68 -4.80
CA GLU A 371 20.82 17.63 -5.86
C GLU A 371 19.61 18.15 -6.65
N ILE A 372 18.63 17.28 -6.95
CA ILE A 372 17.38 17.69 -7.59
C ILE A 372 16.57 18.64 -6.69
N GLU A 373 16.47 18.36 -5.39
CA GLU A 373 15.77 19.25 -4.45
C GLU A 373 16.49 20.61 -4.31
N LYS A 374 17.83 20.60 -4.30
CA LYS A 374 18.67 21.80 -4.29
C LYS A 374 18.60 22.59 -5.59
N TYR A 375 18.31 21.94 -6.71
CA TYR A 375 18.02 22.63 -7.97
C TYR A 375 16.63 23.26 -7.94
N ILE A 376 15.59 22.52 -7.50
CA ILE A 376 14.23 23.04 -7.37
C ILE A 376 14.23 24.30 -6.49
N ASN A 377 14.88 24.23 -5.33
CA ASN A 377 15.15 25.35 -4.42
C ASN A 377 13.97 26.33 -4.23
N PRO A 378 13.07 26.11 -3.26
CA PRO A 378 11.95 27.01 -3.01
C PRO A 378 12.38 28.40 -2.53
N TYR A 379 13.63 28.59 -2.08
CA TYR A 379 14.15 29.88 -1.62
C TYR A 379 14.36 30.88 -2.77
N GLU A 380 14.37 30.41 -4.01
CA GLU A 380 14.58 31.23 -5.21
C GLU A 380 13.31 31.35 -6.05
N SER A 381 13.14 32.50 -6.71
CA SER A 381 12.04 32.72 -7.64
C SER A 381 11.99 31.64 -8.73
N PHE A 382 10.80 31.35 -9.26
CA PHE A 382 10.55 30.35 -10.31
C PHE A 382 10.84 28.90 -9.90
N TRP A 383 10.82 28.56 -8.61
CA TRP A 383 11.01 27.18 -8.15
C TRP A 383 9.93 26.22 -8.65
N GLN A 384 8.71 26.70 -8.89
CA GLN A 384 7.62 25.90 -9.45
C GLN A 384 7.95 25.42 -10.86
N LYS A 385 8.60 26.28 -11.66
CA LYS A 385 9.08 25.91 -12.99
C LYS A 385 10.14 24.81 -12.88
N ARG A 386 11.13 25.00 -12.01
CA ARG A 386 12.19 24.00 -11.76
C ARG A 386 11.62 22.68 -11.20
N TYR A 387 10.54 22.72 -10.44
CA TYR A 387 9.81 21.54 -9.97
C TYR A 387 9.29 20.71 -11.13
N TYR A 388 8.59 21.33 -12.09
CA TYR A 388 8.07 20.62 -13.25
C TYR A 388 9.17 20.16 -14.21
N GLU A 389 10.16 21.01 -14.47
CA GLU A 389 11.32 20.66 -15.31
C GLU A 389 12.08 19.45 -14.74
N ALA A 390 12.42 19.47 -13.45
CA ALA A 390 13.26 18.44 -12.85
C ALA A 390 12.54 17.11 -12.60
N LEU A 391 11.24 17.15 -12.26
CA LEU A 391 10.51 15.94 -11.87
C LEU A 391 9.71 15.30 -13.01
N PHE A 392 9.31 16.09 -14.01
CA PHE A 392 8.46 15.64 -15.12
C PHE A 392 9.11 15.85 -16.49
N ASN A 393 10.28 16.50 -16.57
CA ASN A 393 10.99 16.75 -17.83
C ASN A 393 10.12 17.49 -18.86
N THR A 394 9.43 18.56 -18.43
CA THR A 394 8.47 19.32 -19.24
C THR A 394 8.49 20.82 -18.93
N ASP A 395 8.14 21.65 -19.92
CA ASP A 395 8.07 23.12 -19.84
C ASP A 395 6.81 23.65 -19.11
N GLU A 396 6.27 22.88 -18.16
CA GLU A 396 5.16 23.28 -17.29
C GLU A 396 3.90 23.87 -17.96
N THR A 397 3.60 23.43 -19.19
CA THR A 397 2.47 23.94 -19.99
C THR A 397 1.13 23.83 -19.26
N HIS A 398 0.20 24.72 -19.60
CA HIS A 398 -1.13 24.71 -19.01
C HIS A 398 -1.85 23.37 -19.27
N GLU A 399 -1.67 22.80 -20.46
CA GLU A 399 -2.22 21.50 -20.86
C GLU A 399 -1.64 20.37 -20.01
N PHE A 400 -0.32 20.35 -19.80
CA PHE A 400 0.32 19.34 -18.96
C PHE A 400 -0.16 19.42 -17.52
N LYS A 401 -0.18 20.64 -16.94
CA LYS A 401 -0.68 20.89 -15.57
C LYS A 401 -2.15 20.47 -15.41
N LYS A 402 -2.96 20.64 -16.46
CA LYS A 402 -4.35 20.16 -16.49
C LYS A 402 -4.40 18.63 -16.49
N GLU A 403 -3.64 17.97 -17.36
CA GLU A 403 -3.61 16.51 -17.49
C GLU A 403 -3.24 15.84 -16.17
N ILE A 404 -2.12 16.24 -15.56
CA ILE A 404 -1.67 15.67 -14.29
C ILE A 404 -2.66 15.95 -13.15
N SER A 405 -3.27 17.13 -13.12
CA SER A 405 -4.26 17.47 -12.08
C SER A 405 -5.53 16.65 -12.21
N VAL A 406 -6.02 16.46 -13.45
CA VAL A 406 -7.17 15.59 -13.72
C VAL A 406 -6.84 14.16 -13.36
N ASN A 407 -5.69 13.63 -13.77
CA ASN A 407 -5.29 12.25 -13.42
C ASN A 407 -5.11 12.05 -11.91
N TYR A 408 -4.64 13.07 -11.17
CA TYR A 408 -4.59 13.01 -9.70
C TYR A 408 -6.00 12.97 -9.08
N MET A 409 -6.94 13.78 -9.58
CA MET A 409 -8.33 13.80 -9.10
C MET A 409 -9.08 12.51 -9.44
N GLU A 410 -8.87 11.95 -10.63
CA GLU A 410 -9.33 10.60 -10.99
C GLU A 410 -8.83 9.60 -9.96
N GLY A 411 -7.55 9.65 -9.59
CA GLY A 411 -7.00 8.74 -8.60
C GLY A 411 -7.63 8.88 -7.22
N LEU A 412 -7.92 10.11 -6.76
CA LEU A 412 -8.61 10.31 -5.49
C LEU A 412 -10.00 9.64 -5.50
N GLU A 413 -10.72 9.75 -6.62
CA GLU A 413 -12.01 9.08 -6.81
C GLU A 413 -11.86 7.56 -6.96
N TRP A 414 -10.84 7.10 -7.68
CA TRP A 414 -10.54 5.68 -7.89
C TRP A 414 -10.29 4.99 -6.56
N VAL A 415 -9.39 5.53 -5.74
CA VAL A 415 -9.04 4.96 -4.42
C VAL A 415 -10.25 4.97 -3.49
N MET A 416 -11.03 6.05 -3.50
CA MET A 416 -12.26 6.13 -2.70
C MET A 416 -13.25 5.03 -3.09
N ASN A 417 -13.47 4.79 -4.39
CA ASN A 417 -14.33 3.71 -4.86
C ASN A 417 -13.75 2.33 -4.56
N TYR A 418 -12.43 2.15 -4.74
CA TYR A 418 -11.75 0.88 -4.51
C TYR A 418 -11.94 0.40 -3.06
N TYR A 419 -11.81 1.32 -2.10
CA TYR A 419 -12.01 1.04 -0.68
C TYR A 419 -13.48 0.79 -0.31
N THR A 420 -14.43 1.36 -1.06
CA THR A 420 -15.83 1.44 -0.62
C THR A 420 -16.77 0.48 -1.33
N ARG A 421 -16.56 0.27 -2.63
CA ARG A 421 -17.43 -0.49 -3.54
C ARG A 421 -16.67 -1.54 -4.36
N GLY A 422 -15.34 -1.45 -4.42
CA GLY A 422 -14.49 -2.31 -5.25
C GLY A 422 -13.91 -1.55 -6.44
N CYS A 423 -13.17 -2.26 -7.30
CA CYS A 423 -12.45 -1.63 -8.42
C CYS A 423 -13.44 -1.16 -9.50
N VAL A 424 -13.43 0.15 -9.78
CA VAL A 424 -14.32 0.79 -10.77
C VAL A 424 -13.71 0.90 -12.17
N ASP A 425 -12.38 0.78 -12.26
CA ASP A 425 -11.66 0.70 -13.51
C ASP A 425 -10.37 -0.10 -13.26
N TRP A 426 -10.28 -1.29 -13.86
CA TRP A 426 -9.13 -2.18 -13.68
C TRP A 426 -7.88 -1.72 -14.45
N ARG A 427 -8.03 -0.77 -15.38
CA ARG A 427 -6.98 -0.28 -16.28
C ARG A 427 -6.48 1.11 -15.92
N TRP A 428 -7.25 1.84 -15.11
CA TRP A 428 -6.82 3.13 -14.61
C TRP A 428 -5.53 3.01 -13.78
N HIS A 429 -4.62 3.98 -13.95
CA HIS A 429 -3.48 4.20 -13.09
C HIS A 429 -3.08 5.68 -13.09
N TYR A 430 -2.32 6.09 -12.07
CA TYR A 430 -1.65 7.39 -12.08
C TYR A 430 -0.37 7.31 -12.92
N LYS A 431 -0.19 8.26 -13.84
CA LYS A 431 0.83 8.18 -14.90
C LYS A 431 2.20 8.73 -14.51
N TYR A 432 2.35 9.29 -13.31
CA TYR A 432 3.54 10.05 -12.91
C TYR A 432 4.09 9.60 -11.56
N ASN A 433 5.36 9.93 -11.28
CA ASN A 433 6.00 9.62 -10.00
C ASN A 433 5.69 10.65 -8.90
N TYR A 434 5.29 11.86 -9.28
CA TYR A 434 5.08 13.00 -8.39
C TYR A 434 3.71 13.64 -8.64
N PRO A 435 3.10 14.30 -7.65
CA PRO A 435 1.82 14.99 -7.82
C PRO A 435 2.00 16.35 -8.51
N PRO A 436 0.92 16.99 -9.00
CA PRO A 436 0.97 18.42 -9.27
C PRO A 436 1.22 19.22 -8.00
N LEU A 437 1.58 20.50 -8.13
CA LEU A 437 1.51 21.44 -7.00
C LEU A 437 0.04 21.73 -6.64
N PHE A 438 -0.25 22.00 -5.37
CA PHE A 438 -1.60 22.35 -4.92
C PHE A 438 -2.15 23.58 -5.63
N ASN A 439 -1.30 24.57 -5.91
CA ASN A 439 -1.68 25.74 -6.69
C ASN A 439 -2.16 25.39 -8.12
N ASP A 440 -1.60 24.36 -8.73
CA ASP A 440 -2.04 23.91 -10.05
C ASP A 440 -3.25 22.99 -9.96
N LEU A 441 -3.27 22.07 -8.99
CA LEU A 441 -4.45 21.23 -8.72
C LEU A 441 -5.70 22.08 -8.49
N LEU A 442 -5.59 23.16 -7.69
CA LEU A 442 -6.67 24.09 -7.40
C LEU A 442 -7.32 24.67 -8.66
N LYS A 443 -6.53 24.95 -9.71
CA LYS A 443 -7.05 25.57 -10.95
C LYS A 443 -8.03 24.66 -11.66
N PHE A 444 -7.85 23.34 -11.55
CA PHE A 444 -8.61 22.35 -12.30
C PHE A 444 -9.68 21.61 -11.50
N ILE A 445 -9.70 21.76 -10.17
CA ILE A 445 -10.80 21.20 -9.35
C ILE A 445 -12.14 21.81 -9.79
N PRO A 446 -13.12 20.98 -10.17
CA PRO A 446 -14.45 21.42 -10.59
C PRO A 446 -15.14 22.28 -9.53
N SER A 447 -15.89 23.29 -10.00
CA SER A 447 -16.68 24.14 -9.11
C SER A 447 -18.01 23.50 -8.69
N PHE A 448 -18.40 22.42 -9.36
CA PHE A 448 -19.59 21.62 -9.10
C PHE A 448 -19.19 20.15 -8.95
N ASP A 449 -20.03 19.37 -8.28
CA ASP A 449 -19.77 17.94 -8.10
C ASP A 449 -19.91 17.22 -9.44
N THR A 450 -18.88 16.47 -9.80
CA THR A 450 -18.80 15.66 -11.02
C THR A 450 -18.14 14.34 -10.70
N VAL A 451 -18.34 13.36 -11.57
CA VAL A 451 -17.57 12.12 -11.58
C VAL A 451 -16.29 12.36 -12.38
N MET A 452 -15.16 11.87 -11.88
CA MET A 452 -13.86 11.94 -12.56
C MET A 452 -13.62 10.70 -13.44
N ILE A 453 -14.13 9.54 -13.02
CA ILE A 453 -13.99 8.27 -13.73
C ILE A 453 -15.33 7.91 -14.38
N ALA A 454 -15.37 7.98 -15.70
CA ALA A 454 -16.53 7.55 -16.45
C ALA A 454 -16.76 6.03 -16.28
N PRO A 455 -18.04 5.58 -16.32
CA PRO A 455 -18.33 4.15 -16.42
C PRO A 455 -17.61 3.53 -17.62
N ASN A 456 -16.97 2.39 -17.39
CA ASN A 456 -16.20 1.66 -18.39
C ASN A 456 -16.52 0.16 -18.28
N ASN A 457 -16.05 -0.61 -19.27
CA ASN A 457 -16.13 -2.07 -19.31
C ASN A 457 -14.76 -2.73 -19.11
N HIS A 458 -13.80 -2.00 -18.56
CA HIS A 458 -12.44 -2.47 -18.40
C HIS A 458 -12.39 -3.59 -17.36
N THR A 459 -11.72 -4.70 -17.73
CA THR A 459 -11.54 -5.86 -16.86
C THR A 459 -10.07 -6.03 -16.48
N ASN A 460 -9.83 -6.88 -15.49
CA ASN A 460 -8.48 -7.30 -15.11
C ASN A 460 -7.73 -7.92 -16.29
N VAL A 461 -6.41 -7.80 -16.27
CA VAL A 461 -5.52 -8.51 -17.19
C VAL A 461 -5.48 -10.01 -16.88
N SER A 462 -4.97 -10.83 -17.79
CA SER A 462 -4.71 -12.25 -17.50
C SER A 462 -3.49 -12.41 -16.56
N PRO A 463 -3.36 -13.55 -15.84
CA PRO A 463 -2.18 -13.80 -15.01
C PRO A 463 -0.86 -13.76 -15.79
N CYS A 464 -0.84 -14.25 -17.03
CA CYS A 464 0.37 -14.21 -17.88
C CYS A 464 0.72 -12.77 -18.30
N VAL A 465 -0.28 -11.94 -18.61
CA VAL A 465 -0.07 -10.52 -18.92
C VAL A 465 0.46 -9.78 -17.69
N GLN A 466 -0.13 -10.02 -16.52
CA GLN A 466 0.39 -9.46 -15.26
C GLN A 466 1.86 -9.83 -15.05
N LEU A 467 2.21 -11.12 -15.16
CA LEU A 467 3.59 -11.56 -14.95
C LEU A 467 4.54 -10.90 -15.95
N SER A 468 4.15 -10.81 -17.21
CA SER A 468 4.92 -10.13 -18.26
C SER A 468 5.09 -8.64 -17.95
N TYR A 469 4.09 -8.01 -17.36
CA TYR A 469 4.13 -6.59 -17.01
C TYR A 469 5.03 -6.30 -15.80
N VAL A 470 4.99 -7.13 -14.76
CA VAL A 470 5.62 -6.81 -13.46
C VAL A 470 7.01 -7.43 -13.24
N LEU A 471 7.37 -8.48 -13.98
CA LEU A 471 8.60 -9.23 -13.71
C LEU A 471 9.84 -8.64 -14.42
N PRO A 472 10.99 -8.57 -13.72
CA PRO A 472 12.26 -8.23 -14.35
C PRO A 472 12.76 -9.38 -15.23
N ILE A 473 13.71 -9.08 -16.12
CA ILE A 473 14.33 -10.01 -17.09
C ILE A 473 14.71 -11.34 -16.44
N GLU A 474 15.37 -11.29 -15.28
CA GLU A 474 15.89 -12.46 -14.58
C GLU A 474 14.79 -13.38 -14.01
N SER A 475 13.54 -12.90 -13.98
CA SER A 475 12.36 -13.63 -13.51
C SER A 475 11.38 -14.00 -14.62
N LEU A 476 11.60 -13.58 -15.87
CA LEU A 476 10.77 -13.96 -17.01
C LEU A 476 10.65 -15.48 -17.25
N PRO A 477 11.64 -16.33 -16.89
CA PRO A 477 11.45 -17.78 -16.96
C PRO A 477 10.36 -18.34 -16.03
N LEU A 478 9.85 -17.55 -15.08
CA LEU A 478 8.71 -17.94 -14.24
C LEU A 478 7.37 -17.86 -14.97
N ILE A 479 7.32 -17.19 -16.13
CA ILE A 479 6.11 -17.07 -16.94
C ILE A 479 5.88 -18.40 -17.67
N PRO A 480 4.69 -19.01 -17.56
CA PRO A 480 4.36 -20.24 -18.27
C PRO A 480 4.53 -20.15 -19.80
N ASN A 481 4.54 -21.30 -20.48
CA ASN A 481 4.49 -21.43 -21.95
C ASN A 481 5.62 -20.72 -22.73
N ASN A 482 6.78 -20.51 -22.10
CA ASN A 482 7.94 -19.81 -22.69
C ASN A 482 7.63 -18.39 -23.18
N ILE A 483 6.57 -17.75 -22.65
CA ILE A 483 6.18 -16.38 -22.99
C ILE A 483 7.34 -15.41 -22.71
N GLY A 484 8.03 -15.59 -21.58
CA GLY A 484 9.18 -14.76 -21.20
C GLY A 484 10.32 -14.75 -22.23
N GLU A 485 10.64 -15.90 -22.84
CA GLU A 485 11.68 -15.99 -23.87
C GLU A 485 11.25 -15.29 -25.17
N LYS A 486 9.98 -15.47 -25.56
CA LYS A 486 9.42 -14.79 -26.75
C LYS A 486 9.36 -13.27 -26.57
N LEU A 487 8.98 -12.80 -25.38
CA LEU A 487 8.97 -11.38 -25.04
C LEU A 487 10.35 -10.75 -25.20
N LEU A 488 11.41 -11.39 -24.68
CA LEU A 488 12.77 -10.87 -24.84
C LEU A 488 13.24 -10.82 -26.30
N LYS A 489 12.71 -11.71 -27.15
CA LYS A 489 13.06 -11.77 -28.57
C LYS A 489 12.30 -10.75 -29.43
N GLU A 490 11.01 -10.54 -29.14
CA GLU A 490 10.09 -9.80 -30.02
C GLU A 490 9.62 -8.45 -29.44
N ARG A 491 9.79 -8.24 -28.13
CA ARG A 491 9.45 -7.02 -27.36
C ARG A 491 10.52 -6.70 -26.32
N GLY A 492 11.80 -6.88 -26.69
CA GLY A 492 12.93 -6.70 -25.78
C GLY A 492 13.03 -5.28 -25.20
N GLU A 493 12.48 -4.28 -25.89
CA GLU A 493 12.40 -2.88 -25.50
C GLU A 493 11.56 -2.63 -24.24
N TYR A 494 10.66 -3.54 -23.86
CA TYR A 494 9.86 -3.45 -22.63
C TYR A 494 10.67 -3.70 -21.36
N TYR A 495 11.90 -4.18 -21.50
CA TYR A 495 12.76 -4.58 -20.40
C TYR A 495 14.11 -3.89 -20.45
N THR A 496 14.66 -3.63 -19.27
CA THR A 496 15.99 -3.03 -19.13
C THR A 496 16.87 -3.81 -18.15
N LYS A 497 18.18 -3.78 -18.39
CA LYS A 497 19.21 -4.27 -17.46
C LYS A 497 19.81 -3.15 -16.62
N GLN A 498 19.61 -1.90 -17.03
CA GLN A 498 20.12 -0.70 -16.38
C GLN A 498 18.95 0.13 -15.85
N TYR A 499 19.07 0.60 -14.62
CA TYR A 499 18.01 1.30 -13.92
C TYR A 499 18.49 2.70 -13.55
N ASP A 500 17.78 3.71 -14.01
CA ASP A 500 17.88 5.04 -13.44
C ASP A 500 16.94 5.15 -12.24
N ILE A 501 17.44 5.75 -11.16
CA ILE A 501 16.74 5.82 -9.88
C ILE A 501 16.51 7.29 -9.55
N LYS A 502 15.23 7.65 -9.40
CA LYS A 502 14.80 8.98 -8.98
C LYS A 502 14.35 8.93 -7.52
N TRP A 503 14.82 9.86 -6.71
CA TRP A 503 14.53 9.86 -5.26
C TRP A 503 14.28 11.26 -4.67
N ALA A 504 13.91 12.23 -5.50
CA ALA A 504 13.56 13.56 -4.99
C ALA A 504 12.44 13.42 -3.95
N PHE A 505 12.61 14.07 -2.80
CA PHE A 505 11.67 14.01 -1.67
C PHE A 505 11.54 12.65 -0.96
N CYS A 506 12.20 11.59 -1.42
CA CYS A 506 12.29 10.32 -0.71
C CYS A 506 13.20 10.45 0.52
N LYS A 507 12.86 9.75 1.62
CA LYS A 507 13.73 9.64 2.80
C LYS A 507 14.64 8.42 2.68
N TYR A 508 14.07 7.30 2.25
CA TYR A 508 14.78 6.02 2.18
C TYR A 508 14.89 5.49 0.77
N MET A 509 15.93 4.70 0.53
CA MET A 509 16.17 4.12 -0.78
C MET A 509 14.99 3.28 -1.27
N TRP A 510 14.31 2.54 -0.39
CA TRP A 510 13.11 1.77 -0.75
C TRP A 510 11.90 2.64 -1.19
N GLU A 511 11.91 3.96 -0.93
CA GLU A 511 10.88 4.91 -1.41
C GLU A 511 11.18 5.48 -2.80
N SER A 512 12.39 5.26 -3.34
CA SER A 512 12.77 5.76 -4.66
C SER A 512 11.98 5.14 -5.82
N HIS A 513 11.87 5.89 -6.91
CA HIS A 513 11.24 5.53 -8.17
C HIS A 513 12.29 4.97 -9.14
N LEU A 514 11.92 3.94 -9.90
CA LEU A 514 12.75 3.44 -11.00
C LEU A 514 12.19 3.98 -12.32
N GLU A 515 13.08 4.45 -13.19
CA GLU A 515 12.70 4.68 -14.58
C GLU A 515 12.73 3.36 -15.32
N LEU A 516 11.54 2.87 -15.66
CA LEU A 516 11.34 1.64 -16.39
C LEU A 516 10.84 1.97 -17.80
N PRO A 517 11.19 1.15 -18.82
CA PRO A 517 10.62 1.30 -20.15
C PRO A 517 9.09 1.30 -20.11
N HIS A 518 8.47 2.13 -20.94
CA HIS A 518 7.02 2.09 -21.10
C HIS A 518 6.62 0.73 -21.70
N ILE A 519 5.56 0.13 -21.15
CA ILE A 519 4.93 -1.07 -21.69
C ILE A 519 3.54 -0.66 -22.14
N ASP A 520 3.27 -0.82 -23.43
CA ASP A 520 1.92 -0.69 -23.96
C ASP A 520 1.14 -1.95 -23.55
N LEU A 521 0.10 -1.75 -22.73
CA LEU A 521 -0.65 -2.85 -22.16
C LEU A 521 -1.51 -3.56 -23.23
N GLU A 522 -2.00 -2.84 -24.23
CA GLU A 522 -2.83 -3.42 -25.29
C GLU A 522 -1.97 -4.31 -26.21
N ASP A 523 -0.79 -3.83 -26.62
CA ASP A 523 0.17 -4.64 -27.38
C ASP A 523 0.63 -5.86 -26.56
N LEU A 524 0.93 -5.69 -25.27
CA LEU A 524 1.33 -6.80 -24.42
C LEU A 524 0.23 -7.86 -24.30
N GLU A 525 -1.03 -7.46 -24.17
CA GLU A 525 -2.15 -8.38 -24.13
C GLU A 525 -2.33 -9.14 -25.43
N GLU A 526 -2.32 -8.44 -26.56
CA GLU A 526 -2.41 -9.07 -27.88
C GLU A 526 -1.26 -10.05 -28.08
N PHE A 527 -0.04 -9.69 -27.69
CA PHE A 527 1.13 -10.56 -27.78
C PHE A 527 0.96 -11.84 -26.95
N VAL A 528 0.54 -11.71 -25.69
CA VAL A 528 0.39 -12.86 -24.78
C VAL A 528 -0.76 -13.77 -25.20
N ILE A 529 -1.86 -13.22 -25.73
CA ILE A 529 -3.02 -14.01 -26.20
C ILE A 529 -2.67 -14.85 -27.44
N ASN A 530 -1.75 -14.37 -28.28
CA ASN A 530 -1.35 -15.04 -29.52
C ASN A 530 -0.28 -16.14 -29.34
N ILE A 531 0.14 -16.43 -28.09
CA ILE A 531 1.11 -17.49 -27.74
C ILE A 531 0.39 -18.70 -27.16
#